data_AF-J2SIM2-F1
#
_entry.id   AF-J2SIM2-F1
#
_cell.length_a   1.000
_cell.length_b   1.000
_cell.length_c   1.000
_cell.angle_alpha   90.00
_cell.angle_beta   90.00
_cell.angle_gamma   90.00
#
_symmetry.space_group_name_H-M   'P 1'
#
loop_
_entity.id
_entity.type
_entity.pdbx_description
1 polymer ?
#
loop_
_entity_poly.entity_id
_entity_poly.type
_entity_poly.pdbx_seq_one_letter_code
_entity_poly.pdbx_strand_id
1 'polypeptide(L)'
;MSIATSLIPLASALLGGAIGVWITISRTQYSAYSADFSKRVEQILALIDRKAESSCRFWIDDNSDKLYTDEAYLIGLKSSLTVCVDALNKDYTGFNKTRILSALTEFNKSCTGYNFPNKGLPENIKPPVAEILKTAEILKCEIFKARKKNYRWLYSAR
;
A
#
# COMPACT_ATOMS: atom_id res chain seq x y z
N MET A 1 8.97 -47.08 -43.20
CA MET A 1 9.17 -46.14 -42.08
C MET A 1 7.80 -45.77 -41.54
N SER A 2 7.53 -46.09 -40.28
CA SER A 2 6.20 -45.96 -39.69
C SER A 2 5.87 -44.50 -39.41
N ILE A 3 4.70 -44.03 -39.86
CA ILE A 3 4.16 -42.68 -39.64
C ILE A 3 4.17 -42.29 -38.14
N ALA A 4 4.16 -43.29 -37.25
CA ALA A 4 4.25 -43.14 -35.81
C ALA A 4 5.56 -42.48 -35.33
N THR A 5 6.71 -42.73 -35.99
CA THR A 5 8.00 -42.17 -35.53
C THR A 5 8.17 -40.69 -35.88
N SER A 6 7.40 -40.17 -36.85
CA SER A 6 7.37 -38.74 -37.23
C SER A 6 6.31 -37.92 -36.47
N LEU A 7 5.25 -38.55 -35.97
CA LEU A 7 4.18 -37.86 -35.22
C LEU A 7 4.57 -37.53 -33.79
N ILE A 8 5.35 -38.40 -33.13
CA ILE A 8 5.85 -38.19 -31.76
C ILE A 8 6.69 -36.91 -31.62
N PRO A 9 7.72 -36.66 -32.46
CA PRO A 9 8.52 -35.42 -32.37
C PRO A 9 7.73 -34.17 -32.77
N LEU A 10 6.74 -34.28 -33.67
CA LEU A 10 5.87 -33.16 -34.04
C LEU A 10 4.94 -32.78 -32.88
N ALA A 11 4.32 -33.78 -32.23
CA ALA A 11 3.45 -33.57 -31.08
C ALA A 11 4.23 -33.02 -29.86
N SER A 12 5.44 -33.53 -29.61
CA SER A 12 6.28 -33.01 -28.52
C SER A 12 6.77 -31.59 -28.78
N ALA A 13 7.10 -31.23 -30.02
CA ALA A 13 7.45 -29.86 -30.39
C ALA A 13 6.28 -28.88 -30.21
N LEU A 14 5.06 -29.29 -30.59
CA LEU A 14 3.85 -28.48 -30.38
C LEU A 14 3.52 -28.29 -28.90
N LEU A 15 3.61 -29.36 -28.10
CA LEU A 15 3.40 -29.29 -26.65
C LEU A 15 4.47 -28.43 -25.96
N GLY A 16 5.74 -28.59 -26.35
CA GLY A 16 6.84 -27.76 -25.85
C GLY A 16 6.65 -26.28 -26.19
N GLY A 17 6.24 -25.98 -27.42
CA GLY A 17 5.90 -24.62 -27.86
C GLY A 17 4.73 -24.02 -27.08
N ALA A 18 3.64 -24.78 -26.88
CA ALA A 18 2.48 -24.35 -26.12
C ALA A 18 2.83 -24.06 -24.65
N ILE A 19 3.62 -24.92 -24.01
CA ILE A 19 4.11 -24.71 -22.64
C ILE A 19 5.00 -23.46 -22.56
N GLY A 20 5.91 -23.27 -23.53
CA GLY A 20 6.77 -22.09 -23.58
C GLY A 20 5.98 -20.77 -23.69
N VAL A 21 4.95 -20.75 -24.54
CA VAL A 21 4.03 -19.61 -24.66
C VAL A 21 3.27 -19.37 -23.35
N TRP A 22 2.74 -20.43 -22.74
CA TRP A 22 2.01 -20.33 -21.47
C TRP A 22 2.88 -19.80 -20.33
N ILE A 23 4.12 -20.27 -20.20
CA ILE A 23 5.08 -19.77 -19.20
C ILE A 23 5.37 -18.28 -19.44
N THR A 24 5.58 -17.89 -20.69
CA THR A 24 5.89 -16.50 -21.04
C THR A 24 4.74 -15.56 -20.73
N ILE A 25 3.51 -15.93 -21.11
CA ILE A 25 2.29 -15.15 -20.79
C ILE A 25 2.12 -15.02 -19.28
N SER A 26 2.23 -16.13 -18.55
CA SER A 26 2.08 -16.15 -17.09
C SER A 26 3.13 -15.26 -16.40
N ARG A 27 4.38 -15.33 -16.85
CA ARG A 27 5.46 -14.49 -16.31
C ARG A 27 5.24 -13.01 -16.60
N THR A 28 4.78 -12.65 -17.80
CA THR A 28 4.49 -11.26 -18.17
C THR A 28 3.33 -10.70 -17.36
N GLN A 29 2.22 -11.45 -17.23
CA GLN A 29 1.08 -11.06 -16.41
C GLN A 29 1.49 -10.86 -14.94
N TYR A 30 2.32 -11.75 -14.40
CA TYR A 30 2.84 -11.62 -13.05
C TYR A 30 3.75 -10.38 -12.88
N SER A 31 4.64 -10.13 -13.84
CA SER A 31 5.51 -8.94 -13.81
C SER A 31 4.69 -7.65 -13.85
N ALA A 32 3.62 -7.59 -14.64
CA ALA A 32 2.72 -6.44 -14.68
C ALA A 32 1.97 -6.27 -13.34
N TYR A 33 1.43 -7.36 -12.79
CA TYR A 33 0.69 -7.34 -11.51
C TYR A 33 1.57 -6.88 -10.33
N SER A 34 2.79 -7.40 -10.23
CA SER A 34 3.76 -7.03 -9.19
C SER A 34 4.26 -5.59 -9.31
N ALA A 35 4.46 -5.11 -10.54
CA ALA A 35 4.83 -3.72 -10.81
C ALA A 35 3.70 -2.75 -10.41
N ASP A 36 2.45 -3.05 -10.79
CA ASP A 36 1.29 -2.23 -10.41
C ASP A 36 1.12 -2.17 -8.89
N PHE A 37 1.20 -3.33 -8.23
CA PHE A 37 1.12 -3.39 -6.77
C PHE A 37 2.18 -2.54 -6.09
N SER A 38 3.43 -2.60 -6.57
CA SER A 38 4.53 -1.83 -5.99
C SER A 38 4.31 -0.33 -6.16
N LYS A 39 3.84 0.12 -7.33
CA LYS A 39 3.52 1.52 -7.58
C LYS A 39 2.39 2.03 -6.69
N ARG A 40 1.31 1.26 -6.51
CA ARG A 40 0.20 1.64 -5.63
C ARG A 40 0.62 1.72 -4.16
N VAL A 41 1.50 0.82 -3.73
CA VAL A 41 2.11 0.90 -2.39
C VAL A 41 2.92 2.19 -2.25
N GLU A 42 3.76 2.55 -3.21
CA GLU A 42 4.53 3.81 -3.19
C GLU A 42 3.63 5.04 -3.11
N GLN A 43 2.53 5.08 -3.87
CA GLN A 43 1.54 6.15 -3.80
C GLN A 43 0.91 6.29 -2.40
N ILE A 44 0.58 5.16 -1.76
CA ILE A 44 0.04 5.18 -0.39
C ILE A 44 1.08 5.67 0.61
N LEU A 45 2.34 5.23 0.50
CA LEU A 45 3.41 5.70 1.37
C LEU A 45 3.59 7.22 1.26
N ALA A 46 3.60 7.76 0.04
CA ALA A 46 3.66 9.19 -0.18
C ALA A 46 2.47 9.95 0.42
N LEU A 47 1.25 9.37 0.35
CA LEU A 47 0.06 9.95 1.00
C LEU A 47 0.16 9.93 2.53
N ILE A 48 0.72 8.87 3.12
CA ILE A 48 0.96 8.78 4.56
C ILE A 48 1.94 9.86 4.99
N ASP A 49 3.05 10.03 4.27
CA ASP A 49 4.05 11.05 4.54
C ASP A 49 3.46 12.46 4.46
N ARG A 50 2.75 12.75 3.37
CA ARG A 50 2.07 14.04 3.20
C ARG A 50 1.07 14.32 4.30
N LYS A 51 0.31 13.30 4.73
CA LYS A 51 -0.64 13.44 5.82
C LYS A 51 0.04 13.64 7.16
N ALA A 52 1.11 12.91 7.45
CA ALA A 52 1.89 13.07 8.68
C ALA A 52 2.50 14.48 8.75
N GLU A 53 3.11 14.95 7.66
CA GLU A 53 3.66 16.31 7.55
C GLU A 53 2.59 17.38 7.80
N SER A 54 1.46 17.29 7.09
CA SER A 54 0.35 18.23 7.25
C SER A 54 -0.21 18.22 8.67
N SER A 55 -0.34 17.03 9.27
CA SER A 55 -0.87 16.90 10.64
C SER A 55 0.10 17.50 11.65
N CYS A 56 1.40 17.25 11.50
CA CYS A 56 2.41 17.87 12.34
C CYS A 56 2.37 19.40 12.22
N ARG A 57 2.29 19.95 10.99
CA ARG A 57 2.16 21.39 10.74
C ARG A 57 0.91 21.99 11.37
N PHE A 58 -0.22 21.29 11.28
CA PHE A 58 -1.47 21.68 11.95
C PHE A 58 -1.29 21.81 13.46
N TRP A 59 -0.64 20.84 14.11
CA TRP A 59 -0.46 20.85 15.56
C TRP A 59 0.57 21.86 16.08
N ILE A 60 1.57 22.21 15.27
CA ILE A 60 2.58 23.23 15.63
C ILE A 60 2.18 24.65 15.20
N ASP A 61 1.01 24.81 14.56
CA ASP A 61 0.52 26.07 13.98
C ASP A 61 1.55 26.75 13.06
N ASP A 62 2.26 25.95 12.25
CA ASP A 62 3.21 26.47 11.28
C ASP A 62 2.46 27.12 10.11
N ASN A 63 2.30 28.44 10.20
CA ASN A 63 1.60 29.26 9.21
C ASN A 63 2.41 29.49 7.91
N SER A 64 3.53 28.78 7.70
CA SER A 64 4.30 28.85 6.45
C SER A 64 3.49 28.42 5.22
N ASP A 65 2.54 27.49 5.38
CA ASP A 65 1.65 27.04 4.32
C ASP A 65 0.22 26.78 4.84
N LYS A 66 -0.70 27.69 4.49
CA LYS A 66 -2.10 27.64 4.93
C LYS A 66 -2.86 26.41 4.45
N LEU A 67 -2.43 25.78 3.36
CA LEU A 67 -3.09 24.57 2.86
C LEU A 67 -2.81 23.38 3.78
N TYR A 68 -1.58 23.28 4.30
CA TYR A 68 -1.15 22.16 5.14
C TYR A 68 -1.68 22.26 6.58
N THR A 69 -2.14 23.43 7.00
CA THR A 69 -2.79 23.68 8.29
C THR A 69 -4.32 23.74 8.20
N ASP A 70 -4.90 23.47 7.02
CA ASP A 70 -6.34 23.39 6.81
C ASP A 70 -6.88 22.01 7.22
N GLU A 71 -7.89 22.00 8.10
CA GLU A 71 -8.60 20.81 8.55
C GLU A 71 -9.28 20.09 7.37
N ALA A 72 -9.86 20.84 6.43
CA ALA A 72 -10.52 20.28 5.26
C ALA A 72 -9.53 19.50 4.38
N TYR A 73 -8.31 20.01 4.24
CA TYR A 73 -7.24 19.34 3.52
C TYR A 73 -6.82 18.04 4.22
N LEU A 74 -6.66 18.05 5.55
CA LEU A 74 -6.36 16.85 6.34
C LEU A 74 -7.46 15.77 6.27
N ILE A 75 -8.73 16.19 6.25
CA ILE A 75 -9.88 15.31 6.05
C ILE A 75 -9.85 14.73 4.62
N GLY A 76 -9.53 15.53 3.61
CA GLY A 76 -9.33 15.08 2.23
C GLY A 76 -8.25 14.00 2.12
N LEU A 77 -7.11 14.19 2.78
CA LEU A 77 -6.03 13.19 2.86
C LEU A 77 -6.46 11.92 3.58
N LYS A 78 -7.23 12.03 4.68
CA LYS A 78 -7.82 10.87 5.38
C LYS A 78 -8.72 10.05 4.44
N SER A 79 -9.60 10.72 3.70
CA SER A 79 -10.52 10.07 2.76
C SER A 79 -9.75 9.38 1.64
N SER A 80 -8.80 10.08 1.02
CA SER A 80 -7.95 9.56 -0.06
C SER A 80 -7.19 8.31 0.40
N LEU A 81 -6.54 8.37 1.56
CA LEU A 81 -5.80 7.24 2.12
C LEU A 81 -6.71 6.03 2.39
N THR A 82 -7.92 6.27 2.89
CA THR A 82 -8.90 5.21 3.17
C THR A 82 -9.36 4.53 1.88
N VAL A 83 -9.66 5.31 0.83
CA VAL A 83 -10.04 4.79 -0.49
C VAL A 83 -8.91 3.98 -1.12
N CYS A 84 -7.66 4.48 -1.07
CA CYS A 84 -6.52 3.75 -1.63
C CYS A 84 -6.26 2.41 -0.89
N VAL A 85 -6.38 2.40 0.44
CA VAL A 85 -6.23 1.19 1.25
C VAL A 85 -7.34 0.18 0.97
N ASP A 86 -8.59 0.64 0.80
CA ASP A 86 -9.72 -0.24 0.45
C ASP A 86 -9.59 -0.79 -0.99
N ALA A 87 -9.12 0.02 -1.94
CA ALA A 87 -8.83 -0.42 -3.30
C ALA A 87 -7.73 -1.50 -3.33
N LEU A 88 -6.61 -1.29 -2.64
CA LEU A 88 -5.56 -2.33 -2.52
C LEU A 88 -6.08 -3.60 -1.87
N ASN A 89 -6.96 -3.48 -0.88
CA ASN A 89 -7.54 -4.64 -0.23
C ASN A 89 -8.48 -5.44 -1.16
N LYS A 90 -9.15 -4.78 -2.11
CA LYS A 90 -10.00 -5.44 -3.11
C LYS A 90 -9.18 -6.08 -4.22
N ASP A 91 -8.13 -5.39 -4.68
CA ASP A 91 -7.34 -5.79 -5.85
C ASP A 91 -6.26 -6.85 -5.52
N TYR A 92 -5.86 -6.98 -4.24
CA TYR A 92 -4.73 -7.83 -3.83
C TYR A 92 -5.05 -8.73 -2.61
N THR A 93 -5.06 -10.05 -2.83
CA THR A 93 -5.46 -11.07 -1.84
C THR A 93 -4.54 -11.18 -0.63
N GLY A 94 -3.26 -10.81 -0.72
CA GLY A 94 -2.32 -10.84 0.42
C GLY A 94 -2.25 -9.56 1.26
N PHE A 95 -3.10 -8.57 0.97
CA PHE A 95 -3.18 -7.34 1.74
C PHE A 95 -3.90 -7.61 3.07
N ASN A 96 -3.17 -7.56 4.20
CA ASN A 96 -3.67 -7.97 5.52
C ASN A 96 -4.64 -6.93 6.11
N LYS A 97 -5.91 -7.01 5.69
CA LYS A 97 -7.00 -6.07 5.99
C LYS A 97 -7.04 -5.63 7.45
N THR A 98 -7.06 -6.57 8.39
CA THR A 98 -7.33 -6.25 9.79
C THR A 98 -6.20 -5.44 10.43
N ARG A 99 -4.94 -5.80 10.17
CA ARG A 99 -3.79 -5.09 10.75
C ARG A 99 -3.58 -3.72 10.13
N ILE A 100 -3.71 -3.62 8.81
CA ILE A 100 -3.53 -2.34 8.10
C ILE A 100 -4.65 -1.37 8.46
N LEU A 101 -5.91 -1.83 8.52
CA LEU A 101 -7.03 -0.98 8.95
C LEU A 101 -6.90 -0.53 10.41
N SER A 102 -6.41 -1.40 11.30
CA SER A 102 -6.13 -1.02 12.69
C SER A 102 -5.05 0.06 12.76
N ALA A 103 -3.91 -0.15 12.09
CA ALA A 103 -2.82 0.83 12.03
C ALA A 103 -3.26 2.15 11.37
N LEU A 104 -4.09 2.09 10.32
CA LEU A 104 -4.66 3.26 9.67
C LEU A 104 -5.59 4.02 10.62
N THR A 105 -6.40 3.30 11.40
CA THR A 105 -7.30 3.90 12.38
C THR A 105 -6.51 4.61 13.48
N GLU A 106 -5.45 3.99 13.97
CA GLU A 106 -4.55 4.56 14.97
C GLU A 106 -3.84 5.81 14.43
N PHE A 107 -3.24 5.73 13.24
CA PHE A 107 -2.64 6.88 12.57
C PHE A 107 -3.65 8.03 12.36
N ASN A 108 -4.87 7.72 11.92
CA ASN A 108 -5.93 8.72 11.76
C ASN A 108 -6.28 9.40 13.07
N LYS A 109 -6.38 8.64 14.18
CA LYS A 109 -6.66 9.19 15.51
C LYS A 109 -5.53 10.09 16.00
N SER A 110 -4.28 9.68 15.84
CA SER A 110 -3.12 10.48 16.25
C SER A 110 -2.98 11.76 15.40
N CYS A 111 -3.34 11.71 14.10
CA CYS A 111 -3.33 12.89 13.24
C CYS A 111 -4.36 13.95 13.64
N THR A 112 -5.59 13.55 14.01
CA THR A 112 -6.70 14.49 14.22
C THR A 112 -7.07 14.69 15.69
N GLY A 113 -6.46 13.97 16.64
CA GLY A 113 -6.84 14.05 18.06
C GLY A 113 -8.32 13.73 18.27
N TYR A 114 -8.84 12.72 17.56
CA TYR A 114 -10.27 12.39 17.40
C TYR A 114 -11.08 13.33 16.50
N ASN A 115 -11.14 14.65 16.77
CA ASN A 115 -12.03 15.59 16.05
C ASN A 115 -11.47 17.02 15.87
N PHE A 116 -10.14 17.18 15.78
CA PHE A 116 -9.47 18.48 15.77
C PHE A 116 -9.90 19.31 16.99
N PRO A 117 -9.39 19.01 18.20
CA PRO A 117 -9.68 19.86 19.35
C PRO A 117 -9.29 21.30 19.00
N ASN A 118 -10.15 22.27 19.36
CA ASN A 118 -10.04 23.68 19.01
C ASN A 118 -8.58 24.17 18.91
N LYS A 119 -8.25 24.88 17.82
CA LYS A 119 -6.95 25.53 17.62
C LYS A 119 -6.54 26.26 18.91
N GLY A 120 -5.41 25.84 19.48
CA GLY A 120 -4.98 26.25 20.81
C GLY A 120 -5.05 25.10 21.81
N LEU A 121 -4.16 24.11 21.64
CA LEU A 121 -3.77 23.28 22.78
C LEU A 121 -3.30 24.23 23.90
N PRO A 122 -3.75 24.07 25.15
CA PRO A 122 -3.16 24.82 26.26
C PRO A 122 -1.65 24.60 26.27
N GLU A 123 -0.87 25.64 26.58
CA GLU A 123 0.62 25.67 26.48
C GLU A 123 1.34 24.46 27.13
N ASN A 124 0.65 23.73 28.01
CA ASN A 124 1.15 22.54 28.68
C ASN A 124 0.98 21.20 27.93
N ILE A 125 0.26 21.15 26.81
CA ILE A 125 0.10 19.92 26.04
C ILE A 125 1.08 19.92 24.87
N LYS A 126 2.09 19.05 24.96
CA LYS A 126 3.05 18.85 23.87
C LYS A 126 2.29 18.36 22.63
N PRO A 127 2.52 18.97 21.45
CA PRO A 127 1.87 18.53 20.24
C PRO A 127 2.21 17.06 19.97
N PRO A 128 1.24 16.24 19.49
CA PRO A 128 1.39 14.79 19.34
C PRO A 128 2.31 14.38 18.17
N VAL A 129 3.28 15.22 17.79
CA VAL A 129 4.18 15.02 16.65
C VAL A 129 4.89 13.67 16.72
N ALA A 130 5.45 13.32 17.88
CA ALA A 130 6.14 12.05 18.07
C ALA A 130 5.20 10.85 17.87
N GLU A 131 3.94 10.96 18.30
CA GLU A 131 2.94 9.91 18.14
C GLU A 131 2.48 9.79 16.68
N ILE A 132 2.27 10.91 15.99
CA ILE A 132 1.94 10.96 14.56
C ILE A 132 3.02 10.27 13.73
N LEU A 133 4.29 10.62 13.96
CA LEU A 133 5.41 10.02 13.24
C LEU A 133 5.55 8.53 13.55
N LYS A 134 5.42 8.14 14.83
CA LYS A 134 5.46 6.73 15.23
C LYS A 134 4.36 5.90 14.56
N THR A 135 3.12 6.39 14.59
CA THR A 135 1.97 5.67 14.01
C THR A 135 2.01 5.66 12.49
N ALA A 136 2.55 6.70 11.85
CA ALA A 136 2.86 6.70 10.42
C ALA A 136 3.84 5.57 10.07
N GLU A 137 4.97 5.47 10.79
CA GLU A 137 5.97 4.42 10.55
C GLU A 137 5.42 3.01 10.82
N ILE A 138 4.58 2.83 11.84
CA ILE A 138 3.88 1.56 12.09
C ILE A 138 2.99 1.18 10.89
N LEU A 139 2.22 2.13 10.36
CA LEU A 139 1.36 1.90 9.20
C LEU A 139 2.18 1.53 7.96
N LYS A 140 3.28 2.26 7.69
CA LYS A 140 4.21 1.92 6.60
C LYS A 140 4.78 0.52 6.78
N CYS A 141 5.20 0.15 7.99
CA CYS A 141 5.72 -1.17 8.30
C CYS A 141 4.70 -2.29 8.01
N GLU A 142 3.43 -2.12 8.37
CA GLU A 142 2.38 -3.09 8.06
C GLU A 142 2.11 -3.19 6.55
N ILE A 143 2.15 -2.08 5.81
CA ILE A 143 2.05 -2.07 4.35
C ILE A 143 3.24 -2.81 3.71
N PHE A 144 4.46 -2.60 4.18
CA PHE A 144 5.63 -3.34 3.71
C PHE A 144 5.57 -4.83 4.03
N LYS A 145 5.06 -5.22 5.21
CA LYS A 145 4.82 -6.62 5.56
C LYS A 145 3.79 -7.26 4.63
N ALA A 146 2.72 -6.56 4.31
CA ALA A 146 1.73 -7.01 3.33
C ALA A 146 2.35 -7.15 1.94
N ARG A 147 3.21 -6.20 1.55
CA ARG A 147 3.99 -6.29 0.31
C ARG A 147 4.81 -7.58 0.27
N LYS A 148 5.61 -7.84 1.31
CA LYS A 148 6.43 -9.05 1.44
C LYS A 148 5.60 -10.34 1.43
N LYS A 149 4.40 -10.34 2.04
CA LYS A 149 3.51 -11.52 2.08
C LYS A 149 2.94 -11.85 0.70
N ASN A 150 2.59 -10.86 -0.10
CA ASN A 150 2.14 -11.07 -1.49
C ASN A 150 3.21 -11.74 -2.36
N TYR A 151 4.49 -11.47 -2.12
CA TYR A 151 5.60 -12.14 -2.82
C TYR A 151 5.94 -13.53 -2.26
N ARG A 152 5.41 -13.90 -1.09
CA ARG A 152 5.77 -15.15 -0.38
C ARG A 152 5.09 -16.41 -0.92
N TRP A 153 4.05 -16.27 -1.76
CA TRP A 153 3.45 -17.40 -2.50
C TRP A 153 4.47 -18.17 -3.37
N LEU A 154 5.58 -17.54 -3.76
CA LEU A 154 6.68 -18.18 -4.49
C LEU A 154 7.57 -19.11 -3.64
N TYR A 155 7.56 -19.00 -2.31
CA TYR A 155 8.41 -19.80 -1.44
C TYR A 155 7.74 -21.06 -0.87
N SER A 156 6.41 -21.18 -0.97
CA SER A 156 5.67 -22.37 -0.54
C SER A 156 5.54 -23.45 -1.62
N ALA A 157 6.18 -23.27 -2.78
CA ALA A 157 6.22 -24.23 -3.88
C ALA A 157 7.62 -24.87 -4.05
N ARG A 158 8.48 -24.79 -3.04
CA ARG A 158 9.71 -25.59 -2.91
C ARG A 158 9.60 -26.52 -1.72
#